data_AF-A0A0F8XQX3-F1
#
_entry.id   AF-A0A0F8XQX3-F1
#
_cell.length_a   1.000
_cell.length_b   1.000
_cell.length_c   1.000
_cell.angle_alpha   90.00
_cell.angle_beta   90.00
_cell.angle_gamma   90.00
#
_symmetry.space_group_name_H-M   'P 1'
#
loop_
_entity.id
_entity.type
_entity.pdbx_description
1 polymer ?
#
loop_
_entity_poly.entity_id
_entity_poly.type
_entity_poly.pdbx_seq_one_letter_code
_entity_poly.pdbx_strand_id
1 'polypeptide(L)'
;VTPLFKKDTLREIIKKTEILIGNNHEIKRIKEKSELNEEEILNFVKAIIITKGPDGSDLIYKDENKNIRSIPIPIATPNKIEDTTGAGDGYRAGVLTGLILNMTLIDSCRLGSTTSSFVVETVGAQTQNFNLEQVKMRFFKTFGFNPPEFKGIH
;
A
#
# COMPACT_ATOMS: atom_id res chain seq x y z
N VAL A 1 15.11 -4.66 -0.85
CA VAL A 1 15.90 -5.09 -2.02
C VAL A 1 16.34 -3.86 -2.81
N THR A 2 17.25 -3.07 -2.25
CA THR A 2 17.55 -1.74 -2.81
C THR A 2 19.05 -1.50 -2.87
N PRO A 3 19.81 -2.29 -3.64
CA PRO A 3 20.80 -1.60 -4.47
C PRO A 3 21.06 -2.34 -5.78
N LEU A 4 20.56 -1.85 -6.92
CA LEU A 4 21.10 -2.26 -8.23
C LEU A 4 20.83 -1.26 -9.37
N PHE A 5 19.79 -0.42 -9.29
CA PHE A 5 19.52 0.55 -10.36
C PHE A 5 20.47 1.75 -10.31
N LYS A 6 21.10 2.06 -11.45
CA LYS A 6 21.76 3.34 -11.72
C LYS A 6 20.72 4.46 -11.72
N LYS A 7 21.14 5.69 -11.44
CA LYS A 7 20.27 6.89 -11.37
C LYS A 7 19.33 7.01 -12.56
N ASP A 8 19.86 6.95 -13.78
CA ASP A 8 19.05 7.13 -14.99
C ASP A 8 18.05 5.98 -15.19
N THR A 9 18.45 4.74 -14.92
CA THR A 9 17.55 3.59 -14.96
C THR A 9 16.41 3.74 -13.95
N LEU A 10 16.71 4.21 -12.73
CA LEU A 10 15.69 4.45 -11.72
C LEU A 10 14.71 5.54 -12.14
N ARG A 11 15.20 6.65 -12.71
CA ARG A 11 14.36 7.72 -13.27
C ARG A 11 13.45 7.20 -14.38
N GLU A 12 13.97 6.38 -15.28
CA GLU A 12 13.17 5.79 -16.37
C GLU A 12 12.11 4.79 -15.85
N ILE A 13 12.40 4.04 -14.80
CA ILE A 13 11.40 3.17 -14.14
C ILE A 13 10.31 4.03 -13.51
N ILE A 14 10.66 5.10 -12.78
CA ILE A 14 9.69 6.01 -12.15
C ILE A 14 8.74 6.61 -13.19
N LYS A 15 9.27 7.07 -14.34
CA LYS A 15 8.46 7.61 -15.46
C LYS A 15 7.45 6.64 -16.05
N LYS A 16 7.69 5.33 -15.91
CA LYS A 16 6.81 4.25 -16.41
C LYS A 16 5.97 3.61 -15.30
N THR A 17 6.02 4.16 -14.09
CA THR A 17 5.33 3.64 -12.91
C THR A 17 4.01 4.38 -12.73
N GLU A 18 2.92 3.65 -12.50
CA GLU A 18 1.63 4.28 -12.21
C GLU A 18 1.48 4.65 -10.72
N ILE A 19 1.85 3.72 -9.83
CA ILE A 19 1.81 3.89 -8.38
C ILE A 19 3.14 3.43 -7.81
N LEU A 20 3.80 4.27 -7.02
CA LEU A 20 5.05 3.93 -6.36
C LEU A 20 4.78 3.44 -4.92
N ILE A 21 5.09 2.19 -4.60
CA ILE A 21 4.84 1.60 -3.27
C ILE A 21 6.15 1.17 -2.62
N GLY A 22 6.44 1.69 -1.43
CA GLY A 22 7.62 1.30 -0.66
C GLY A 22 7.49 1.65 0.82
N ASN A 23 8.34 1.09 1.66
CA ASN A 23 8.45 1.58 3.03
C ASN A 23 9.21 2.92 3.10
N ASN A 24 9.20 3.57 4.26
CA ASN A 24 9.88 4.86 4.44
C ASN A 24 11.37 4.84 4.03
N HIS A 25 12.11 3.77 4.35
CA HIS A 25 13.52 3.64 3.98
C HIS A 25 13.72 3.48 2.47
N GLU A 26 12.86 2.68 1.81
CA GLU A 26 12.91 2.45 0.36
C GLU A 26 12.58 3.73 -0.41
N ILE A 27 11.52 4.44 -0.02
CA ILE A 27 11.11 5.70 -0.65
C ILE A 27 12.17 6.79 -0.45
N LYS A 28 12.74 6.90 0.75
CA LYS A 28 13.88 7.80 1.02
C LYS A 28 15.05 7.49 0.09
N ARG A 29 15.42 6.21 -0.05
CA ARG A 29 16.53 5.78 -0.91
C ARG A 29 16.25 6.00 -2.40
N ILE A 30 14.99 5.88 -2.83
CA ILE A 30 14.58 6.21 -4.19
C ILE A 30 14.75 7.71 -4.46
N LYS A 31 14.30 8.58 -3.55
CA LYS A 31 14.49 10.04 -3.64
C LYS A 31 15.97 10.41 -3.72
N GLU A 32 16.79 9.89 -2.82
CA GLU A 32 18.23 10.14 -2.77
C GLU A 32 18.94 9.69 -4.06
N LYS A 33 18.67 8.46 -4.55
CA LYS A 33 19.35 7.92 -5.73
C LYS A 33 18.87 8.52 -7.04
N SER A 34 17.59 8.85 -7.14
CA SER A 34 17.03 9.49 -8.33
C SER A 34 17.33 10.99 -8.36
N GLU A 35 17.73 11.58 -7.23
CA GLU A 35 17.80 13.04 -7.06
C GLU A 35 16.50 13.70 -7.52
N LEU A 36 15.37 13.12 -7.10
CA LEU A 36 14.04 13.68 -7.28
C LEU A 36 13.41 13.84 -5.90
N ASN A 37 12.80 14.99 -5.68
CA ASN A 37 11.95 15.21 -4.52
C ASN A 37 10.57 14.56 -4.74
N GLU A 38 9.74 14.58 -3.70
CA GLU A 38 8.41 13.94 -3.73
C GLU A 38 7.47 14.57 -4.77
N GLU A 39 7.48 15.89 -4.91
CA GLU A 39 6.67 16.60 -5.90
C GLU A 39 7.08 16.24 -7.33
N GLU A 40 8.38 16.13 -7.58
CA GLU A 40 8.93 15.73 -8.88
C GLU A 40 8.54 14.29 -9.23
N ILE A 41 8.58 13.37 -8.26
CA ILE A 41 8.10 11.99 -8.46
C ILE A 41 6.60 11.98 -8.80
N LEU A 42 5.79 12.78 -8.10
CA LEU A 42 4.35 12.92 -8.36
C LEU A 42 4.01 13.60 -9.71
N ASN A 43 4.98 14.13 -10.44
CA ASN A 43 4.78 14.53 -11.83
C ASN A 43 4.77 13.33 -12.79
N PHE A 44 5.29 12.19 -12.35
CA PHE A 44 5.41 10.97 -13.15
C PHE A 44 4.42 9.88 -12.73
N VAL A 45 4.18 9.74 -11.43
CA VAL A 45 3.30 8.72 -10.85
C VAL A 45 1.98 9.33 -10.38
N LYS A 46 0.89 8.57 -10.40
CA LYS A 46 -0.41 9.01 -9.88
C LYS A 46 -0.39 9.16 -8.36
N ALA A 47 0.35 8.29 -7.68
CA ALA A 47 0.46 8.30 -6.22
C ALA A 47 1.74 7.62 -5.72
N ILE A 48 2.13 8.00 -4.51
CA ILE A 48 3.17 7.35 -3.72
C ILE A 48 2.50 6.78 -2.46
N ILE A 49 2.71 5.49 -2.20
CA ILE A 49 2.25 4.83 -0.98
C ILE A 49 3.46 4.50 -0.12
N ILE A 50 3.51 5.08 1.08
CA ILE A 50 4.59 4.87 2.05
C ILE A 50 4.09 4.01 3.19
N THR A 51 4.56 2.77 3.31
CA THR A 51 4.23 1.90 4.44
C THR A 51 5.12 2.19 5.65
N LYS A 52 4.52 2.14 6.84
CA LYS A 52 5.13 2.53 8.13
C LYS A 52 4.96 1.46 9.22
N GLY A 53 4.74 0.21 8.83
CA GLY A 53 4.54 -0.90 9.77
C GLY A 53 3.35 -0.65 10.71
N PRO A 54 3.56 -0.61 12.04
CA PRO A 54 2.47 -0.39 13.01
C PRO A 54 1.80 0.99 12.88
N ASP A 55 2.46 1.97 12.26
CA ASP A 55 1.90 3.31 12.03
C ASP A 55 1.05 3.40 10.75
N GLY A 56 0.77 2.26 10.11
CA GLY A 56 -0.06 2.16 8.92
C GLY A 56 0.68 2.56 7.65
N SER A 57 0.08 3.42 6.84
CA SER A 57 0.67 3.90 5.60
C SER A 57 0.16 5.29 5.24
N ASP A 58 0.88 6.02 4.40
CA ASP A 58 0.41 7.28 3.82
C ASP A 58 0.20 7.11 2.32
N LEU A 59 -0.94 7.57 1.83
CA LEU A 59 -1.23 7.73 0.41
C LEU A 59 -1.02 9.19 0.02
N ILE A 60 0.00 9.44 -0.81
CA ILE A 60 0.37 10.78 -1.26
C ILE A 60 0.05 10.90 -2.74
N TYR A 61 -0.69 11.94 -3.14
CA TYR A 61 -1.13 12.15 -4.52
C TYR A 61 -1.35 13.65 -4.81
N LYS A 62 -1.48 14.00 -6.10
CA LYS A 62 -1.93 15.35 -6.51
C LYS A 62 -3.44 15.35 -6.73
N ASP A 63 -4.14 16.27 -6.08
CA ASP A 63 -5.57 16.49 -6.34
C ASP A 63 -5.81 17.14 -7.71
N GLU A 64 -7.09 17.33 -8.07
CA GLU A 64 -7.50 17.96 -9.34
C GLU A 64 -6.91 19.37 -9.54
N ASN A 65 -6.60 20.07 -8.45
CA ASN A 65 -5.99 21.39 -8.44
C ASN A 65 -4.45 21.33 -8.38
N LYS A 66 -3.87 20.14 -8.60
CA LYS A 66 -2.42 19.84 -8.53
C LYS A 66 -1.79 20.06 -7.15
N ASN A 67 -2.58 20.17 -6.08
CA ASN A 67 -2.04 20.25 -4.73
C ASN A 67 -1.66 18.87 -4.23
N ILE A 68 -0.52 18.77 -3.56
CA ILE A 68 -0.11 17.52 -2.91
C ILE A 68 -0.98 17.31 -1.68
N ARG A 69 -1.61 16.14 -1.62
CA ARG A 69 -2.38 15.64 -0.49
C ARG A 69 -1.70 14.40 0.07
N SER A 70 -1.78 14.24 1.38
CA SER A 70 -1.36 13.03 2.08
C SER A 70 -2.52 12.54 2.94
N ILE A 71 -2.92 11.29 2.75
CA ILE A 71 -4.00 10.65 3.50
C ILE A 71 -3.39 9.53 4.33
N PRO A 72 -3.45 9.60 5.67
CA PRO A 72 -3.04 8.50 6.51
C PRO A 72 -4.06 7.35 6.42
N ILE A 73 -3.55 6.14 6.28
CA ILE A 73 -4.31 4.90 6.26
C ILE A 73 -3.94 4.12 7.52
N PRO A 74 -4.85 4.00 8.50
CA PRO A 74 -4.55 3.30 9.75
C PRO A 74 -4.36 1.79 9.52
N ILE A 75 -3.72 1.14 10.48
CA ILE A 75 -3.61 -0.32 10.50
C ILE A 75 -4.98 -0.96 10.75
N ALA A 76 -5.26 -2.06 10.06
CA ALA A 76 -6.25 -3.00 10.56
C ALA A 76 -5.63 -3.80 11.71
N THR A 77 -6.27 -3.81 12.88
CA THR A 77 -5.72 -4.45 14.07
C THR A 77 -5.65 -5.98 13.87
N PRO A 78 -4.45 -6.58 13.90
CA PRO A 78 -4.32 -8.03 13.89
C PRO A 78 -4.75 -8.60 15.25
N ASN A 79 -5.22 -9.85 15.26
CA ASN A 79 -5.57 -10.55 16.51
C ASN A 79 -4.32 -10.87 17.35
N LYS A 80 -3.18 -11.05 16.68
CA LYS A 80 -1.86 -11.32 17.25
C LYS A 80 -0.77 -10.98 16.24
N ILE A 81 0.46 -10.81 16.70
CA ILE A 81 1.62 -10.58 15.82
C ILE A 81 2.61 -11.71 16.08
N GLU A 82 2.81 -12.57 15.08
CA GLU A 82 3.72 -13.72 15.14
C GLU A 82 5.00 -13.45 14.34
N ASP A 83 4.87 -12.98 13.10
CA ASP A 83 5.98 -12.69 12.19
C ASP A 83 5.62 -11.51 11.29
N THR A 84 6.53 -10.57 11.09
CA THR A 84 6.27 -9.40 10.20
C THR A 84 6.75 -9.64 8.77
N THR A 85 7.38 -10.78 8.51
CA THR A 85 7.85 -11.18 7.19
C THR A 85 6.68 -11.30 6.22
N GLY A 86 6.77 -10.60 5.08
CA GLY A 86 5.73 -10.59 4.07
C GLY A 86 4.61 -9.57 4.29
N ALA A 87 4.58 -8.82 5.40
CA ALA A 87 3.55 -7.80 5.65
C ALA A 87 3.45 -6.79 4.49
N GLY A 88 4.59 -6.32 3.97
CA GLY A 88 4.63 -5.41 2.82
C GLY A 88 4.09 -6.04 1.53
N ASP A 89 4.25 -7.35 1.35
CA ASP A 89 3.72 -8.06 0.18
C ASP A 89 2.23 -8.32 0.33
N GLY A 90 1.76 -8.64 1.54
CA GLY A 90 0.32 -8.67 1.88
C GLY A 90 -0.36 -7.33 1.63
N TYR A 91 0.31 -6.23 2.00
CA TYR A 91 -0.18 -4.89 1.72
C TYR A 91 -0.30 -4.63 0.22
N ARG A 92 0.76 -4.91 -0.56
CA ARG A 92 0.74 -4.75 -2.03
C ARG A 92 -0.32 -5.63 -2.69
N ALA A 93 -0.47 -6.87 -2.23
CA ALA A 93 -1.50 -7.78 -2.72
C ALA A 93 -2.91 -7.23 -2.48
N GLY A 94 -3.18 -6.68 -1.29
CA GLY A 94 -4.47 -6.04 -1.01
C GLY A 94 -4.72 -4.78 -1.85
N VAL A 95 -3.70 -3.93 -2.06
CA VAL A 95 -3.82 -2.76 -2.95
C VAL A 95 -4.14 -3.19 -4.38
N LEU A 96 -3.37 -4.12 -4.94
CA LEU A 96 -3.59 -4.61 -6.30
C LEU A 96 -4.96 -5.27 -6.45
N THR A 97 -5.39 -6.04 -5.44
CA THR A 97 -6.72 -6.66 -5.41
C THR A 97 -7.82 -5.58 -5.45
N GLY A 98 -7.69 -4.53 -4.63
CA GLY A 98 -8.65 -3.42 -4.64
C GLY A 98 -8.74 -2.73 -6.00
N LEU A 99 -7.60 -2.47 -6.63
CA LEU A 99 -7.55 -1.86 -7.96
C LEU A 99 -8.17 -2.75 -9.04
N ILE A 100 -7.93 -4.07 -9.01
CA ILE A 100 -8.54 -5.04 -9.92
C ILE A 100 -10.07 -5.05 -9.75
N LEU A 101 -10.55 -4.86 -8.51
CA LEU A 101 -11.98 -4.79 -8.18
C LEU A 101 -12.61 -3.42 -8.49
N ASN A 102 -11.85 -2.48 -9.08
CA ASN A 102 -12.25 -1.10 -9.36
C ASN A 102 -12.56 -0.26 -8.11
N MET A 103 -12.00 -0.62 -6.95
CA MET A 103 -12.05 0.24 -5.77
C MET A 103 -11.30 1.55 -6.00
N THR A 104 -11.66 2.57 -5.22
CA THR A 104 -10.83 3.78 -5.16
C THR A 104 -9.41 3.44 -4.68
N LEU A 105 -8.42 4.25 -5.03
CA LEU A 105 -7.05 4.03 -4.56
C LEU A 105 -6.95 4.07 -3.02
N ILE A 106 -7.73 4.95 -2.37
CA ILE A 106 -7.81 5.03 -0.91
C ILE A 106 -8.34 3.70 -0.34
N ASP A 107 -9.42 3.17 -0.89
CA ASP A 107 -10.00 1.91 -0.41
C ASP A 107 -9.12 0.70 -0.73
N SER A 108 -8.37 0.76 -1.83
CA SER A 108 -7.32 -0.21 -2.16
C SER A 108 -6.21 -0.21 -1.10
N CYS A 109 -5.77 0.96 -0.62
CA CYS A 109 -4.82 1.06 0.50
C CYS A 109 -5.41 0.51 1.81
N ARG A 110 -6.70 0.77 2.08
CA ARG A 110 -7.41 0.21 3.24
C ARG A 110 -7.51 -1.31 3.18
N LEU A 111 -7.74 -1.86 1.99
CA LEU A 111 -7.71 -3.30 1.75
C LEU A 111 -6.29 -3.86 1.93
N GLY A 112 -5.26 -3.17 1.42
CA GLY A 112 -3.85 -3.48 1.70
C GLY A 112 -3.54 -3.57 3.19
N SER A 113 -3.96 -2.58 3.97
CA SER A 113 -3.81 -2.56 5.43
C SER A 113 -4.50 -3.77 6.09
N THR A 114 -5.70 -4.10 5.63
CA THR A 114 -6.49 -5.25 6.10
C THR A 114 -5.82 -6.58 5.78
N THR A 115 -5.40 -6.79 4.54
CA THR A 115 -4.71 -8.00 4.09
C THR A 115 -3.40 -8.19 4.83
N SER A 116 -2.61 -7.12 5.00
CA SER A 116 -1.35 -7.16 5.74
C SER A 116 -1.54 -7.58 7.19
N SER A 117 -2.66 -7.27 7.83
CA SER A 117 -2.89 -7.64 9.23
C SER A 117 -3.12 -9.15 9.40
N PHE A 118 -3.60 -9.85 8.37
CA PHE A 118 -3.69 -11.31 8.41
C PHE A 118 -2.34 -11.98 8.19
N VAL A 119 -1.48 -11.40 7.34
CA VAL A 119 -0.14 -11.95 7.07
C VAL A 119 0.70 -11.98 8.34
N VAL A 120 0.59 -10.96 9.20
CA VAL A 120 1.39 -10.90 10.43
C VAL A 120 0.92 -11.84 11.55
N GLU A 121 -0.24 -12.48 11.39
CA GLU A 121 -0.81 -13.41 12.39
C GLU A 121 -0.22 -14.83 12.28
N THR A 122 0.63 -15.09 11.29
CA THR A 122 1.20 -16.42 11.02
C THR A 122 2.69 -16.33 10.73
N VAL A 123 3.43 -17.41 11.00
CA VAL A 123 4.87 -17.49 10.70
C VAL A 123 5.08 -17.72 9.21
N GLY A 124 5.88 -16.87 8.56
CA GLY A 124 6.13 -16.92 7.11
C GLY A 124 5.04 -16.24 6.26
N ALA A 125 5.41 -15.85 5.04
CA ALA A 125 4.62 -14.94 4.20
C ALA A 125 3.41 -15.58 3.46
N GLN A 126 3.24 -16.90 3.51
CA GLN A 126 2.22 -17.64 2.74
C GLN A 126 1.46 -18.70 3.57
N THR A 127 1.49 -18.59 4.90
CA THR A 127 0.85 -19.56 5.81
C THR A 127 -0.49 -19.07 6.35
N GLN A 128 -0.84 -17.83 6.07
CA GLN A 128 -2.11 -17.22 6.44
C GLN A 128 -3.29 -17.93 5.79
N ASN A 129 -4.32 -18.21 6.59
CA ASN A 129 -5.58 -18.76 6.14
C ASN A 129 -6.72 -17.88 6.64
N PHE A 130 -7.30 -17.10 5.73
CA PHE A 130 -8.47 -16.28 5.99
C PHE A 130 -9.40 -16.33 4.77
N ASN A 131 -10.68 -16.05 5.02
CA ASN A 131 -11.68 -15.96 3.97
C ASN A 131 -12.16 -14.52 3.77
N LEU A 132 -12.92 -14.31 2.70
CA LEU A 132 -13.43 -13.00 2.33
C LEU A 132 -14.32 -12.37 3.42
N GLU A 133 -15.12 -13.16 4.14
CA GLU A 133 -15.98 -12.64 5.20
C GLU A 133 -15.16 -12.11 6.39
N GLN A 134 -14.04 -12.76 6.72
CA GLN A 134 -13.10 -12.25 7.72
C GLN A 134 -12.45 -10.93 7.26
N VAL A 135 -12.11 -10.81 5.98
CA VAL A 135 -11.59 -9.56 5.39
C VAL A 135 -12.62 -8.44 5.48
N LYS A 136 -13.87 -8.68 5.01
CA LYS A 136 -14.97 -7.72 5.09
C LYS A 136 -15.22 -7.27 6.52
N MET A 137 -15.27 -8.22 7.47
CA MET A 137 -15.49 -7.92 8.88
C MET A 137 -14.36 -7.07 9.46
N ARG A 138 -13.10 -7.39 9.17
CA ARG A 138 -11.96 -6.63 9.68
C ARG A 138 -11.89 -5.24 9.05
N PHE A 139 -12.10 -5.14 7.74
CA PHE A 139 -12.20 -3.87 7.04
C PHE A 139 -13.28 -2.99 7.68
N PHE A 140 -14.50 -3.51 7.88
CA PHE A 140 -15.59 -2.77 8.51
C PHE A 140 -15.25 -2.31 9.93
N LYS A 141 -14.64 -3.18 10.76
CA LYS A 141 -14.22 -2.83 12.12
C LYS A 141 -13.20 -1.69 12.15
N THR A 142 -12.31 -1.63 11.17
CA THR A 142 -11.26 -0.61 11.10
C THR A 142 -11.73 0.70 10.47
N PHE A 143 -12.52 0.64 9.39
CA PHE A 143 -12.85 1.80 8.57
C PHE A 143 -14.32 2.26 8.67
N GLY A 144 -15.19 1.48 9.32
CA GLY A 144 -16.58 1.84 9.61
C GLY A 144 -17.57 1.65 8.46
N PHE A 145 -17.14 1.11 7.32
CA PHE A 145 -17.99 0.81 6.17
C PHE A 145 -17.42 -0.36 5.37
N ASN A 146 -18.21 -0.89 4.43
CA ASN A 146 -17.74 -1.84 3.43
C ASN A 146 -17.85 -1.19 2.05
N PRO A 147 -16.80 -1.23 1.20
CA PRO A 147 -16.87 -0.75 -0.17
C PRO A 147 -17.96 -1.50 -0.95
N PRO A 148 -18.67 -0.84 -1.87
CA PRO A 148 -19.73 -1.49 -2.65
C PRO A 148 -19.23 -2.70 -3.46
N GLU A 149 -17.96 -2.70 -3.85
CA GLU A 149 -17.29 -3.76 -4.61
C GLU A 149 -17.29 -5.09 -3.86
N PHE A 150 -17.38 -5.10 -2.52
CA PHE A 150 -17.49 -6.32 -1.73
C PHE A 150 -18.79 -7.10 -1.95
N LYS A 151 -19.85 -6.48 -2.48
CA LYS A 151 -21.16 -7.14 -2.68
C LYS A 151 -21.15 -8.15 -3.83
N GLY A 152 -20.22 -8.03 -4.78
CA GLY A 152 -20.15 -8.88 -5.97
C GLY A 152 -19.14 -10.03 -5.88
N ILE A 153 -18.50 -10.21 -4.72
CA ILE A 153 -17.42 -11.18 -4.53
C ILE A 153 -17.96 -12.32 -3.66
N HIS A 154 -17.96 -13.53 -4.23
CA HIS A 154 -18.38 -14.78 -3.60
C HIS A 154 -17.19 -15.64 -3.22
#